data_AF-A0A7X0DUY2-F1
#
_entry.id   AF-A0A7X0DUY2-F1
#
_cell.length_a   1.000
_cell.length_b   1.000
_cell.length_c   1.000
_cell.angle_alpha   90.00
_cell.angle_beta   90.00
_cell.angle_gamma   90.00
#
_symmetry.space_group_name_H-M   'P 1'
#
loop_
_entity.id
_entity.type
_entity.pdbx_description
1 polymer ?
#
loop_
_entity_poly.entity_id
_entity_poly.type
_entity_poly.pdbx_seq_one_letter_code
_entity_poly.pdbx_strand_id
1 'polypeptide(L)'
;MITASCGLEPGRIVAYKPLVDQAIEMARSKPERCLVLQRPELRADLVSGRDQDFEAAVTQHRGAEIACVSVKATDPLYILYTSGTTGQPKGVVRDNGGHMVALNWSMRNIYGLKPGEVFWTASDIGWVVGHSYIVYAPLISGVTTLIFEGKPVGTRMPARSGVLFRNIMCGCSPPRRRRSALFGGRTATASCCGSIRCRICGRCFLPARGRTRRR
;
A
#
# COMPACT_ATOMS: atom_id res chain seq x y z
N MET A 1 17.51 8.25 -1.24
CA MET A 1 16.09 8.39 -0.80
C MET A 1 15.19 8.49 -2.01
N ILE A 2 13.94 8.03 -1.93
CA ILE A 2 12.95 8.16 -3.02
C ILE A 2 11.71 8.86 -2.45
N THR A 3 11.21 9.88 -3.13
CA THR A 3 10.00 10.63 -2.75
C THR A 3 9.27 11.17 -3.98
N ALA A 4 8.11 11.79 -3.79
CA ALA A 4 7.46 12.63 -4.78
C ALA A 4 7.56 14.12 -4.39
N SER A 5 7.24 15.02 -5.32
CA SER A 5 7.15 16.46 -5.08
C SER A 5 5.98 16.80 -4.13
N CYS A 6 4.84 16.12 -4.29
CA CYS A 6 3.67 16.29 -3.44
C CYS A 6 2.83 15.01 -3.27
N GLY A 7 1.93 15.04 -2.28
CA GLY A 7 0.85 14.07 -2.09
C GLY A 7 -0.50 14.70 -2.30
N LEU A 8 -1.46 13.90 -2.77
CA LEU A 8 -2.84 14.34 -2.96
C LEU A 8 -3.72 13.83 -1.82
N GLU A 9 -4.36 14.76 -1.13
CA GLU A 9 -5.42 14.47 -0.18
C GLU A 9 -6.74 15.08 -0.66
N PRO A 10 -7.91 14.58 -0.20
CA PRO A 10 -9.18 15.21 -0.53
C PRO A 10 -9.18 16.69 -0.18
N GLY A 11 -9.29 17.55 -1.19
CA GLY A 11 -9.33 19.01 -1.05
C GLY A 11 -8.00 19.69 -0.71
N ARG A 12 -6.86 18.97 -0.77
CA ARG A 12 -5.55 19.53 -0.40
C ARG A 12 -4.40 18.86 -1.13
N ILE A 13 -3.43 19.66 -1.57
CA ILE A 13 -2.10 19.21 -1.98
C ILE A 13 -1.14 19.33 -0.79
N VAL A 14 -0.37 18.28 -0.52
CA VAL A 14 0.65 18.26 0.54
C VAL A 14 2.02 18.34 -0.11
N ALA A 15 2.74 19.44 0.08
CA ALA A 15 4.10 19.61 -0.43
C ALA A 15 5.07 18.70 0.35
N TYR A 16 5.56 17.65 -0.28
CA TYR A 16 6.44 16.68 0.36
C TYR A 16 7.89 17.16 0.41
N LYS A 17 8.36 17.81 -0.66
CA LYS A 17 9.78 18.20 -0.78
C LYS A 17 10.29 19.05 0.39
N PRO A 18 9.58 20.11 0.87
CA PRO A 18 10.05 20.87 2.02
C PRO A 18 10.14 20.04 3.31
N LEU A 19 9.20 19.11 3.54
CA LEU A 19 9.21 18.23 4.71
C LEU A 19 10.41 17.27 4.65
N VAL A 20 10.69 16.76 3.45
CA VAL A 20 11.80 15.85 3.19
C VAL A 20 13.15 16.56 3.36
N ASP A 21 13.28 17.79 2.87
CA ASP A 21 14.50 18.58 3.01
C ASP A 21 14.82 18.88 4.48
N GLN A 22 13.82 19.32 5.26
CA GLN A 22 13.96 19.52 6.70
C GLN A 22 14.34 18.22 7.42
N ALA A 23 13.75 17.09 7.03
CA ALA A 23 14.11 15.80 7.61
C ALA A 23 15.57 15.41 7.30
N ILE A 24 16.07 15.71 6.10
CA ILE A 24 17.49 15.49 5.74
C ILE A 24 18.42 16.39 6.58
N GLU A 25 18.04 17.64 6.81
CA GLU A 25 18.82 18.57 7.64
C GLU A 25 18.97 18.06 9.08
N MET A 26 17.88 17.53 9.64
CA MET A 26 17.85 16.95 10.99
C MET A 26 18.52 15.56 11.08
N ALA A 27 18.65 14.84 9.96
CA ALA A 27 19.19 13.49 9.95
C ALA A 27 20.69 13.48 10.25
N ARG A 28 21.10 12.56 11.14
CA ARG A 28 22.52 12.30 11.41
C ARG A 28 23.23 11.70 10.19
N SER A 29 22.55 10.77 9.51
CA SER A 29 23.03 10.14 8.27
C SER A 29 22.27 10.72 7.10
N LYS A 30 22.94 11.54 6.29
CA LYS A 30 22.34 12.24 5.15
C LYS A 30 22.41 11.37 3.89
N PRO A 31 21.32 11.28 3.09
CA PRO A 31 21.38 10.59 1.82
C PRO A 31 22.25 11.38 0.83
N GLU A 32 23.15 10.68 0.13
CA GLU A 32 23.96 11.29 -0.93
C GLU A 32 23.11 11.69 -2.14
N ARG A 33 22.09 10.88 -2.45
CA ARG A 33 21.20 11.08 -3.61
C ARG A 33 19.73 10.92 -3.25
N CYS A 34 18.89 11.73 -3.90
CA CYS A 34 17.43 11.69 -3.76
C CYS A 34 16.78 11.59 -5.15
N LEU A 35 15.96 10.58 -5.38
CA LEU A 35 15.09 10.51 -6.55
C LEU A 35 13.74 11.14 -6.21
N VAL A 36 13.31 12.13 -6.99
CA VAL A 36 12.08 12.87 -6.76
C VAL A 36 11.15 12.72 -7.96
N LEU A 37 10.00 12.07 -7.75
CA LEU A 37 8.92 12.03 -8.73
C LEU A 37 8.22 13.40 -8.78
N GLN A 38 8.41 14.14 -9.87
CA GLN A 38 7.77 15.43 -10.10
C GLN A 38 6.32 15.23 -10.53
N ARG A 39 5.39 15.44 -9.61
CA ARG A 39 3.96 15.42 -9.91
C ARG A 39 3.49 16.74 -10.50
N PRO A 40 2.58 16.71 -11.49
CA PRO A 40 2.13 17.92 -12.18
C PRO A 40 1.35 18.88 -11.27
N GLU A 41 0.70 18.38 -10.21
CA GLU A 41 -0.13 19.21 -9.31
C GLU A 41 0.71 20.19 -8.48
N LEU A 42 1.96 19.84 -8.17
CA LEU A 42 2.91 20.71 -7.52
C LEU A 42 4.32 20.21 -7.79
N ARG A 43 5.04 20.92 -8.66
CA ARG A 43 6.47 20.67 -8.87
C ARG A 43 7.27 21.24 -7.71
N ALA A 44 8.40 20.62 -7.41
CA ALA A 44 9.29 21.04 -6.34
C ALA A 44 10.68 21.36 -6.86
N ASP A 45 11.38 22.29 -6.19
CA ASP A 45 12.75 22.63 -6.51
C ASP A 45 13.71 21.49 -6.14
N LEU A 46 14.62 21.19 -7.07
CA LEU A 46 15.62 20.14 -6.93
C LEU A 46 16.95 20.76 -6.50
N VAL A 47 17.54 20.24 -5.43
CA VAL A 47 18.85 20.66 -4.94
C VAL A 47 19.93 20.06 -5.84
N SER A 48 20.68 20.92 -6.52
CA SER A 48 21.79 20.50 -7.40
C SER A 48 22.80 19.62 -6.65
N GLY A 49 23.30 18.59 -7.32
CA GLY A 49 24.24 17.62 -6.76
C GLY A 49 23.60 16.51 -5.91
N ARG A 50 22.42 16.73 -5.29
CA ARG A 50 21.76 15.74 -4.44
C ARG A 50 20.50 15.15 -5.07
N ASP A 51 19.62 16.00 -5.58
CA ASP A 51 18.29 15.59 -6.07
C ASP A 51 18.32 15.33 -7.58
N GLN A 52 17.62 14.28 -8.00
CA GLN A 52 17.47 13.90 -9.40
C GLN A 52 15.98 13.69 -9.70
N ASP A 53 15.56 14.12 -10.89
CA ASP A 53 14.20 13.87 -11.38
C ASP A 53 14.03 12.37 -11.69
N PHE A 54 13.03 11.76 -11.08
CA PHE A 54 12.78 10.32 -11.19
C PHE A 54 12.44 9.90 -12.62
N GLU A 55 11.59 10.66 -13.34
CA GLU A 55 11.15 10.31 -14.69
C GLU A 55 12.28 10.47 -15.71
N ALA A 56 13.11 11.50 -15.53
CA ALA A 56 14.33 11.67 -16.32
C ALA A 56 15.29 10.48 -16.12
N ALA A 57 15.52 10.07 -14.87
CA ALA A 57 16.37 8.92 -14.56
C ALA A 57 15.82 7.61 -15.14
N VAL A 58 14.51 7.36 -15.02
CA VAL A 58 13.85 6.18 -15.62
C VAL A 58 13.97 6.21 -17.14
N THR A 59 13.81 7.37 -17.77
CA THR A 59 13.92 7.51 -19.22
C THR A 59 15.34 7.24 -19.71
N GLN A 60 16.34 7.77 -19.01
CA GLN A 60 17.75 7.54 -19.33
C GLN A 60 18.14 6.05 -19.31
N HIS A 61 17.55 5.28 -18.40
CA HIS A 61 17.84 3.85 -18.23
C HIS A 61 16.76 2.93 -18.79
N ARG A 62 15.84 3.45 -19.61
CA ARG A 62 14.75 2.66 -20.17
C ARG A 62 15.29 1.55 -21.07
N GLY A 63 14.86 0.32 -20.83
CA GLY A 63 15.33 -0.86 -21.57
C GLY A 63 16.65 -1.44 -21.06
N ALA A 64 17.25 -0.87 -20.01
CA ALA A 64 18.36 -1.51 -19.34
C ALA A 64 17.90 -2.81 -18.67
N GLU A 65 18.57 -3.92 -19.00
CA GLU A 65 18.39 -5.19 -18.30
C GLU A 65 19.40 -5.28 -17.15
N ILE A 66 18.89 -5.40 -15.92
CA ILE A 66 19.71 -5.53 -14.72
C ILE A 66 19.42 -6.91 -14.14
N ALA A 67 20.46 -7.75 -14.06
CA ALA A 67 20.34 -9.08 -13.48
C ALA A 67 19.97 -8.98 -11.99
N CYS A 68 19.04 -9.83 -11.56
CA CYS A 68 18.70 -9.94 -10.14
C CYS A 68 19.89 -10.42 -9.33
N VAL A 69 20.23 -9.70 -8.26
CA VAL A 69 21.26 -10.12 -7.31
C VAL A 69 20.71 -11.26 -6.45
N SER A 70 21.45 -12.38 -6.40
CA SER A 70 21.11 -13.49 -5.52
C SER A 70 21.39 -13.14 -4.07
N VAL A 71 20.40 -13.35 -3.20
CA VAL A 71 20.47 -13.08 -1.75
C VAL A 71 20.12 -14.34 -0.96
N LYS A 72 20.59 -14.44 0.28
CA LYS A 72 20.20 -15.54 1.17
C LYS A 72 18.75 -15.35 1.62
N ALA A 73 18.09 -16.46 1.94
CA ALA A 73 16.74 -16.44 2.50
C ALA A 73 16.64 -15.58 3.78
N THR A 74 17.71 -15.52 4.57
CA THR A 74 17.79 -14.77 5.83
C THR A 74 18.21 -13.32 5.66
N ASP A 75 18.58 -12.89 4.45
CA ASP A 75 19.01 -11.51 4.24
C ASP A 75 17.82 -10.55 4.42
N PRO A 76 18.05 -9.33 4.94
CA PRO A 76 16.99 -8.36 5.19
C PRO A 76 16.37 -7.86 3.87
N LEU A 77 15.06 -8.00 3.75
CA LEU A 77 14.25 -7.53 2.63
C LEU A 77 13.81 -6.07 2.82
N TYR A 78 13.26 -5.73 3.99
CA TYR A 78 12.90 -4.36 4.33
C TYR A 78 12.91 -4.11 5.84
N ILE A 79 12.96 -2.83 6.20
CA ILE A 79 12.77 -2.36 7.57
C ILE A 79 11.50 -1.52 7.61
N LEU A 80 10.56 -1.90 8.47
CA LEU A 80 9.34 -1.13 8.69
C LEU A 80 9.31 -0.58 10.12
N TYR A 81 9.33 0.74 10.24
CA TYR A 81 9.23 1.40 11.54
C TYR A 81 7.81 1.34 12.08
N THR A 82 7.69 1.01 13.36
CA THR A 82 6.42 0.93 14.09
C THR A 82 6.45 1.80 15.32
N SER A 83 5.29 2.34 15.73
CA SER A 83 5.17 3.10 16.97
C SER A 83 5.40 2.17 18.16
N GLY A 84 6.59 2.22 18.74
CA GLY A 84 6.90 1.50 19.97
C GLY A 84 6.13 2.10 21.16
N THR A 85 5.87 1.29 22.18
CA THR A 85 5.25 1.74 23.45
C THR A 85 6.15 2.69 24.24
N THR A 86 7.45 2.67 23.97
CA THR A 86 8.50 3.45 24.65
C THR A 86 8.81 4.80 23.98
N GLY A 87 7.93 5.29 23.09
CA GLY A 87 8.07 6.57 22.39
C GLY A 87 9.01 6.55 21.18
N GLN A 88 10.09 5.76 21.21
CA GLN A 88 11.00 5.62 20.07
C GLN A 88 10.48 4.59 19.04
N PRO A 89 10.45 4.91 17.73
CA PRO A 89 10.07 3.97 16.69
C PRO A 89 11.01 2.75 16.64
N LYS A 90 10.43 1.54 16.52
CA LYS A 90 11.20 0.29 16.37
C LYS A 90 11.22 -0.13 14.91
N GLY A 91 12.42 -0.31 14.36
CA GLY A 91 12.62 -0.82 13.00
C GLY A 91 12.48 -2.34 12.95
N VAL A 92 11.34 -2.83 12.47
CA VAL A 92 11.12 -4.27 12.31
C VAL A 92 11.77 -4.72 11.01
N VAL A 93 12.78 -5.58 11.12
CA VAL A 93 13.45 -6.19 9.97
C VAL A 93 12.65 -7.40 9.49
N ARG A 94 12.49 -7.54 8.17
CA ARG A 94 11.91 -8.73 7.54
C ARG A 94 12.92 -9.43 6.65
N ASP A 95 12.94 -10.75 6.71
CA ASP A 95 13.76 -11.64 5.90
C ASP A 95 13.09 -11.92 4.55
N ASN A 96 13.87 -12.41 3.58
CA ASN A 96 13.38 -12.72 2.24
C ASN A 96 12.56 -14.02 2.21
N GLY A 97 13.18 -15.14 2.56
CA GLY A 97 12.63 -16.48 2.31
C GLY A 97 11.38 -16.77 3.12
N GLY A 98 11.44 -16.60 4.45
CA GLY A 98 10.30 -16.87 5.33
C GLY A 98 9.09 -16.00 4.97
N HIS A 99 9.33 -14.72 4.65
CA HIS A 99 8.29 -13.80 4.23
C HIS A 99 7.62 -14.25 2.92
N MET A 100 8.39 -14.55 1.87
CA MET A 100 7.86 -14.96 0.57
C MET A 100 7.04 -16.25 0.66
N VAL A 101 7.54 -17.26 1.39
CA VAL A 101 6.84 -18.54 1.56
C VAL A 101 5.50 -18.35 2.28
N ALA A 102 5.50 -17.60 3.39
CA ALA A 102 4.30 -17.35 4.17
C ALA A 102 3.25 -16.58 3.35
N LEU A 103 3.67 -15.56 2.61
CA LEU A 103 2.77 -14.77 1.76
C LEU A 103 2.17 -15.61 0.64
N ASN A 104 2.99 -16.35 -0.11
CA ASN A 104 2.49 -17.20 -1.20
C ASN A 104 1.51 -18.28 -0.68
N TRP A 105 1.82 -18.89 0.47
CA TRP A 105 0.92 -19.84 1.11
C TRP A 105 -0.41 -19.19 1.52
N SER A 106 -0.36 -17.98 2.10
CA SER A 106 -1.56 -17.28 2.57
C SER A 106 -2.53 -16.94 1.44
N MET A 107 -2.03 -16.54 0.26
CA MET A 107 -2.85 -16.15 -0.88
C MET A 107 -3.78 -17.29 -1.33
N ARG A 108 -3.25 -18.51 -1.39
CA ARG A 108 -4.04 -19.68 -1.75
C ARG A 108 -4.90 -20.17 -0.58
N ASN A 109 -4.33 -20.31 0.60
CA ASN A 109 -4.98 -21.05 1.70
C ASN A 109 -5.91 -20.20 2.57
N ILE A 110 -5.67 -18.89 2.67
CA ILE A 110 -6.51 -17.96 3.43
C ILE A 110 -7.45 -17.20 2.49
N TYR A 111 -6.92 -16.67 1.38
CA TYR A 111 -7.69 -15.82 0.47
C TYR A 111 -8.33 -16.59 -0.69
N GLY A 112 -7.95 -17.86 -0.90
CA GLY A 112 -8.52 -18.71 -1.95
C GLY A 112 -8.23 -18.20 -3.37
N LEU A 113 -7.15 -17.43 -3.55
CA LEU A 113 -6.81 -16.82 -4.83
C LEU A 113 -6.01 -17.77 -5.72
N LYS A 114 -6.26 -17.69 -7.02
CA LYS A 114 -5.50 -18.38 -8.07
C LYS A 114 -4.71 -17.37 -8.92
N PRO A 115 -3.61 -17.79 -9.56
CA PRO A 115 -2.93 -16.95 -10.54
C PRO A 115 -3.89 -16.43 -11.62
N GLY A 116 -3.68 -15.20 -12.07
CA GLY A 116 -4.53 -14.49 -13.03
C GLY A 116 -5.78 -13.82 -12.43
N GLU A 117 -6.05 -14.00 -11.14
CA GLU A 117 -7.15 -13.31 -10.47
C GLU A 117 -6.76 -11.90 -10.02
N VAL A 118 -7.75 -11.10 -9.65
CA VAL A 118 -7.57 -9.72 -9.16
C VAL A 118 -7.80 -9.66 -7.66
N PHE A 119 -6.85 -9.07 -6.95
CA PHE A 119 -6.91 -8.85 -5.51
C PHE A 119 -6.76 -7.38 -5.17
N TRP A 120 -7.64 -6.89 -4.30
CA TRP A 120 -7.59 -5.51 -3.85
C TRP A 120 -7.48 -5.43 -2.33
N THR A 121 -6.42 -4.78 -1.87
CA THR A 121 -6.19 -4.47 -0.47
C THR A 121 -6.33 -2.98 -0.26
N ALA A 122 -7.39 -2.56 0.42
CA ALA A 122 -7.63 -1.18 0.82
C ALA A 122 -6.80 -0.83 2.07
N SER A 123 -5.48 -0.74 1.88
CA SER A 123 -4.49 -0.29 2.87
C SER A 123 -3.54 0.71 2.20
N ASP A 124 -2.74 1.39 3.01
CA ASP A 124 -1.60 2.16 2.52
C ASP A 124 -0.32 1.30 2.54
N ILE A 125 0.61 1.59 1.63
CA ILE A 125 1.89 0.87 1.49
C ILE A 125 2.77 1.11 2.73
N GLY A 126 2.68 2.24 3.42
CA GLY A 126 3.43 2.52 4.65
C GLY A 126 3.12 1.61 5.85
N TRP A 127 2.21 0.65 5.71
CA TRP A 127 1.88 -0.35 6.73
C TRP A 127 2.25 -1.77 6.27
N VAL A 128 2.40 -2.68 7.24
CA VAL A 128 2.74 -4.10 6.97
C VAL A 128 1.73 -4.79 6.06
N VAL A 129 0.44 -4.41 6.14
CA VAL A 129 -0.61 -4.93 5.28
C VAL A 129 -0.39 -4.50 3.83
N GLY A 130 0.04 -3.26 3.60
CA GLY A 130 0.34 -2.77 2.25
C GLY A 130 1.56 -3.47 1.65
N HIS A 131 2.66 -3.55 2.39
CA HIS A 131 3.84 -4.30 1.95
C HIS A 131 3.45 -5.74 1.58
N SER A 132 2.77 -6.43 2.49
CA SER A 132 2.43 -7.84 2.34
C SER A 132 1.42 -8.09 1.22
N TYR A 133 0.34 -7.33 1.16
CA TYR A 133 -0.87 -7.71 0.41
C TYR A 133 -1.31 -6.72 -0.67
N ILE A 134 -0.58 -5.60 -0.85
CA ILE A 134 -0.65 -4.78 -2.06
C ILE A 134 0.50 -5.17 -2.99
N VAL A 135 1.71 -5.37 -2.47
CA VAL A 135 2.91 -5.60 -3.30
C VAL A 135 3.32 -7.07 -3.33
N TYR A 136 3.88 -7.60 -2.24
CA TYR A 136 4.61 -8.87 -2.29
C TYR A 136 3.70 -10.07 -2.61
N ALA A 137 2.65 -10.32 -1.82
CA ALA A 137 1.87 -11.55 -1.94
C ALA A 137 1.15 -11.68 -3.30
N PRO A 138 0.48 -10.65 -3.84
CA PRO A 138 -0.15 -10.77 -5.15
C PRO A 138 0.85 -11.02 -6.27
N LEU A 139 1.96 -10.28 -6.29
CA LEU A 139 2.97 -10.40 -7.34
C LEU A 139 3.68 -11.77 -7.30
N ILE A 140 3.99 -12.27 -6.10
CA ILE A 140 4.58 -13.62 -5.93
C ILE A 140 3.61 -14.71 -6.38
N SER A 141 2.32 -14.57 -6.08
CA SER A 141 1.31 -15.57 -6.44
C SER A 141 0.75 -15.43 -7.87
N GLY A 142 1.27 -14.50 -8.68
CA GLY A 142 0.80 -14.26 -10.06
C GLY A 142 -0.62 -13.67 -10.13
N VAL A 143 -1.01 -12.93 -9.10
CA VAL A 143 -2.32 -12.26 -8.96
C VAL A 143 -2.15 -10.78 -9.30
N THR A 144 -3.11 -10.22 -10.03
CA THR A 144 -3.15 -8.78 -10.32
C THR A 144 -3.53 -8.02 -9.05
N THR A 145 -2.70 -7.06 -8.65
CA THR A 145 -2.96 -6.18 -7.50
C THR A 145 -3.49 -4.82 -7.94
N LEU A 146 -4.30 -4.19 -7.09
CA LEU A 146 -4.80 -2.83 -7.32
C LEU A 146 -4.24 -1.87 -6.27
N ILE A 147 -3.56 -0.83 -6.75
CA ILE A 147 -3.09 0.29 -5.95
C ILE A 147 -4.11 1.42 -6.07
N PHE A 148 -4.55 1.95 -4.94
CA PHE A 148 -5.51 3.04 -4.89
C PHE A 148 -4.89 4.23 -4.14
N GLU A 149 -4.77 5.36 -4.84
CA GLU A 149 -4.38 6.63 -4.24
C GLU A 149 -5.62 7.41 -3.84
N GLY A 150 -5.88 7.50 -2.54
CA GLY A 150 -6.99 8.28 -2.00
C GLY A 150 -7.45 7.83 -0.63
N LYS A 151 -8.39 8.59 -0.05
CA LYS A 151 -9.07 8.19 1.18
C LYS A 151 -10.44 7.59 0.81
N PRO A 152 -10.94 6.57 1.54
CA PRO A 152 -12.26 5.98 1.28
C PRO A 152 -13.41 6.87 1.79
N VAL A 153 -13.22 8.20 1.82
CA VAL A 153 -14.20 9.20 2.30
C VAL A 153 -14.50 10.14 1.15
N GLY A 154 -15.73 10.18 0.69
CA GLY A 154 -16.18 11.05 -0.40
C GLY A 154 -15.76 10.61 -1.82
N THR A 155 -14.74 9.77 -1.96
CA THR A 155 -14.37 9.18 -3.26
C THR A 155 -15.40 8.12 -3.66
N ARG A 156 -16.09 8.34 -4.78
CA ARG A 156 -16.93 7.32 -5.40
C ARG A 156 -15.99 6.15 -5.75
N MET A 157 -16.17 5.01 -5.09
CA MET A 157 -15.38 3.81 -5.40
C MET A 157 -15.38 3.59 -6.93
N PRO A 158 -14.29 3.10 -7.53
CA PRO A 158 -14.24 2.75 -8.95
C PRO A 158 -15.13 1.51 -9.23
N ALA A 159 -16.41 1.60 -8.93
CA ALA A 159 -17.44 0.67 -9.38
C ALA A 159 -17.94 1.01 -10.79
N ARG A 160 -17.43 2.11 -11.40
CA ARG A 160 -17.83 2.60 -12.72
C ARG A 160 -16.87 2.24 -13.86
N SER A 161 -15.73 1.61 -13.58
CA SER A 161 -14.71 1.27 -14.59
C SER A 161 -14.74 -0.18 -15.07
N GLY A 162 -15.79 -0.96 -14.76
CA GLY A 162 -15.90 -2.35 -15.22
C GLY A 162 -14.88 -3.32 -14.63
N VAL A 163 -14.06 -2.88 -13.66
CA VAL A 163 -13.09 -3.73 -12.98
C VAL A 163 -13.83 -4.58 -11.94
N LEU A 164 -13.99 -5.86 -12.27
CA LEU A 164 -14.69 -6.85 -11.47
C LEU A 164 -13.84 -7.23 -10.23
N PHE A 165 -14.14 -6.67 -9.05
CA PHE A 165 -13.43 -6.99 -7.81
C PHE A 165 -13.80 -8.41 -7.33
N ARG A 166 -12.82 -9.32 -7.23
CA ARG A 166 -13.06 -10.68 -6.71
C ARG A 166 -12.86 -10.84 -5.21
N ASN A 167 -11.95 -10.07 -4.59
CA ASN A 167 -11.66 -10.13 -3.15
C ASN A 167 -11.23 -8.74 -2.65
N ILE A 168 -11.76 -8.32 -1.49
CA ILE A 168 -11.42 -7.03 -0.85
C ILE A 168 -10.90 -7.31 0.55
N MET A 169 -9.63 -6.98 0.80
CA MET A 169 -9.11 -6.86 2.15
C MET A 169 -9.20 -5.41 2.60
N CYS A 170 -9.98 -5.13 3.64
CA CYS A 170 -10.01 -3.81 4.26
C CYS A 170 -9.06 -3.78 5.46
N GLY A 171 -8.03 -2.93 5.38
CA GLY A 171 -7.27 -2.54 6.57
C GLY A 171 -8.16 -1.66 7.46
N CYS A 172 -8.51 -2.13 8.66
CA CYS A 172 -9.33 -1.33 9.57
C CYS A 172 -8.56 -0.06 10.00
N SER A 173 -9.11 1.11 9.65
CA SER A 173 -8.78 2.38 10.30
C SER A 173 -9.27 2.37 11.76
N PRO A 174 -8.64 3.12 12.69
CA PRO A 174 -9.03 3.16 14.11
C PRO A 174 -10.51 3.52 14.33
N PRO A 175 -11.12 3.06 15.44
CA PRO A 175 -12.58 3.06 15.66
C PRO A 175 -13.25 4.44 15.61
N ARG A 176 -12.51 5.55 15.69
CA ARG A 176 -13.04 6.91 15.52
C ARG A 176 -13.54 7.23 14.10
N ARG A 177 -13.26 6.39 13.10
CA ARG A 177 -13.73 6.58 11.70
C ARG A 177 -14.85 5.61 11.27
N ARG A 178 -15.57 4.97 12.21
CA ARG A 178 -16.70 4.09 11.85
C ARG A 178 -17.98 4.82 11.40
N ARG A 179 -18.15 6.11 11.71
CA ARG A 179 -19.39 6.84 11.32
C ARG A 179 -19.43 7.29 9.86
N SER A 180 -18.30 7.39 9.17
CA SER A 180 -18.25 7.91 7.79
C SER A 180 -17.99 6.84 6.72
N ALA A 181 -17.74 5.58 7.11
CA ALA A 181 -17.47 4.46 6.21
C ALA A 181 -18.52 3.33 6.32
N LEU A 182 -19.62 3.57 7.05
CA LEU A 182 -20.86 2.84 6.79
C LEU A 182 -21.37 3.37 5.46
N PHE A 183 -21.54 2.48 4.48
CA PHE A 183 -22.33 2.67 3.27
C PHE A 183 -23.36 3.78 3.50
N GLY A 184 -23.10 4.99 2.98
CA GLY A 184 -24.07 6.07 3.01
C GLY A 184 -25.36 5.49 2.44
N GLY A 185 -26.47 5.64 3.17
CA GLY A 185 -27.74 4.93 3.05
C GLY A 185 -28.46 5.03 1.69
N ARG A 186 -27.79 4.61 0.61
CA ARG A 186 -28.34 4.28 -0.68
C ARG A 186 -27.78 2.91 -1.02
N THR A 187 -28.69 1.96 -1.12
CA THR A 187 -28.49 0.63 -1.70
C THR A 187 -27.52 0.72 -2.87
N ALA A 188 -26.30 0.18 -2.68
CA ALA A 188 -25.50 -0.22 -3.82
C ALA A 188 -26.35 -1.24 -4.57
N THR A 189 -26.82 -0.88 -5.76
CA THR A 189 -27.59 -1.78 -6.61
C THR A 189 -26.83 -3.08 -6.78
N ALA A 190 -27.53 -4.19 -6.58
CA ALA A 190 -26.99 -5.54 -6.48
C ALA A 190 -26.26 -6.05 -7.74
N SER A 191 -26.11 -5.25 -8.80
CA SER A 191 -25.60 -5.72 -10.09
C SER A 191 -24.07 -5.80 -10.22
N CYS A 192 -23.28 -5.17 -9.33
CA CYS A 192 -21.80 -5.15 -9.44
C CYS A 192 -21.04 -5.93 -8.36
N CYS A 193 -21.72 -6.54 -7.39
CA CYS A 193 -21.07 -7.26 -6.27
C CYS A 193 -20.94 -8.79 -6.47
N GLY A 194 -21.40 -9.34 -7.60
CA GLY A 194 -21.53 -10.79 -7.81
C GLY A 194 -20.22 -11.59 -7.82
N SER A 195 -19.06 -10.93 -7.92
CA SER A 195 -17.75 -11.57 -7.99
C SER A 195 -16.99 -11.60 -6.67
N ILE A 196 -17.43 -10.88 -5.63
CA ILE A 196 -16.70 -10.81 -4.36
C ILE A 196 -16.89 -12.12 -3.61
N ARG A 197 -15.85 -12.96 -3.55
CA ARG A 197 -15.90 -14.27 -2.88
C ARG A 197 -15.47 -14.20 -1.42
N CYS A 198 -14.58 -13.29 -1.07
CA CYS A 198 -14.04 -13.18 0.28
C CYS A 198 -13.85 -11.71 0.70
N ARG A 199 -14.37 -11.37 1.90
CA ARG A 199 -14.09 -10.11 2.60
C ARG A 199 -13.44 -10.45 3.94
N ILE A 200 -12.21 -10.00 4.13
CA ILE A 200 -11.44 -10.25 5.36
C ILE A 200 -11.07 -8.93 6.02
N CYS A 201 -11.29 -8.86 7.34
CA CYS A 201 -10.91 -7.73 8.20
C CYS A 201 -9.61 -8.09 8.95
N GLY A 202 -8.52 -7.36 8.69
CA GLY A 202 -7.18 -7.75 9.14
C GLY A 202 -6.73 -7.28 10.53
N ARG A 203 -7.57 -6.59 11.32
CA ARG A 203 -7.07 -5.95 12.58
C ARG A 203 -8.00 -5.86 13.78
N CYS A 204 -9.30 -6.10 13.63
CA CYS A 204 -10.23 -6.06 14.76
C CYS A 204 -11.02 -7.36 14.79
N PHE A 205 -11.15 -7.95 15.99
CA PHE A 205 -12.23 -8.90 16.29
C PHE A 205 -13.52 -8.27 15.76
N LEU A 206 -14.14 -8.90 14.76
CA LEU A 206 -15.49 -8.52 14.36
C LEU A 206 -16.36 -8.82 15.58
N PRO A 207 -17.05 -7.83 16.18
CA PRO A 207 -18.05 -8.15 17.18
C PRO A 207 -19.05 -9.09 16.50
N ALA A 208 -19.27 -10.27 17.07
CA ALA A 208 -20.23 -11.24 16.58
C ALA A 208 -21.63 -10.61 16.58
N ARG A 209 -22.03 -10.00 15.47
CA ARG A 209 -23.40 -9.57 15.24
C ARG A 209 -24.02 -10.49 14.21
N GLY A 210 -24.93 -11.35 14.67
CA GLY A 210 -25.96 -11.96 13.83
C GLY A 210 -25.65 -13.33 13.23
N ARG A 211 -25.11 -14.30 13.98
CA ARG A 211 -25.52 -15.70 13.75
C ARG A 211 -26.91 -15.85 14.37
N THR A 212 -27.96 -15.72 13.56
CA THR A 212 -29.28 -16.22 13.97
C THR A 212 -29.12 -17.69 14.31
N ARG A 213 -29.34 -18.04 15.59
CA ARG A 213 -29.59 -19.41 16.00
C ARG A 213 -30.80 -19.88 15.20
N ARG A 214 -30.59 -20.75 14.21
CA ARG A 214 -31.66 -21.64 13.76
C ARG A 214 -31.91 -22.59 14.93
N ARG A 215 -33.10 -22.49 15.52
CA ARG A 215 -33.72 -23.62 16.23
C ARG A 215 -34.15 -24.63 15.19
#